data_AF-A0A9E6UKN0-F1
#
_entry.id   AF-A0A9E6UKN0-F1
#
_cell.length_a   1.000
_cell.length_b   1.000
_cell.length_c   1.000
_cell.angle_alpha   90.00
_cell.angle_beta   90.00
_cell.angle_gamma   90.00
#
_symmetry.space_group_name_H-M   'P 1'
#
loop_
_entity.id
_entity.type
_entity.pdbx_description
1 polymer ?
#
loop_
_entity_poly.entity_id
_entity_poly.type
_entity_poly.pdbx_seq_one_letter_code
_entity_poly.pdbx_strand_id
1 'polypeptide(L)'
;MLTVVTPAALRRLTTVEHVRNDLGLTEGDADDTKVERLIDQATAVAERFCRRAFAIETVRETIRGCAIDHVMRLERAPAFAVRSVALNGGTVDALEYELDGVSLYRLSASGSRFAWRGSMLVVEYDAGFVLPGDEPVAGAQDLPADVELAAIRLVGAIFSASSRDQLIKSEDVDGVSSVSYWVPGTKSSLASPEAEALLKPYRTVRIR
;
A
#
# COMPACT_ATOMS: atom_id res chain seq x y z
N MET A 1 -9.24 11.13 12.24
CA MET A 1 -7.84 11.60 12.27
C MET A 1 -6.96 10.40 12.48
N LEU A 2 -6.17 10.03 11.47
CA LEU A 2 -5.24 8.92 11.53
C LEU A 2 -3.82 9.42 11.84
N THR A 3 -3.14 8.76 12.77
CA THR A 3 -1.75 9.01 13.14
C THR A 3 -0.98 7.70 13.17
N VAL A 4 0.23 7.67 12.62
CA VAL A 4 1.12 6.50 12.70
C VAL A 4 1.78 6.50 14.08
N VAL A 5 1.61 5.42 14.83
CA VAL A 5 2.23 5.22 16.16
C VAL A 5 3.57 4.52 15.98
N THR A 6 3.59 3.44 15.22
CA THR A 6 4.79 2.69 14.88
C THR A 6 4.86 2.56 13.35
N PRO A 7 5.81 3.25 12.69
CA PRO A 7 5.99 3.09 11.25
C PRO A 7 6.60 1.73 10.93
N ALA A 8 6.36 1.25 9.70
CA ALA A 8 7.00 0.04 9.21
C ALA A 8 8.52 0.23 9.09
N ALA A 9 9.30 -0.77 9.51
CA ALA A 9 10.75 -0.76 9.40
C ALA A 9 11.23 -0.91 7.94
N LEU A 10 10.50 -1.71 7.16
CA LEU A 10 10.71 -1.92 5.72
C LEU A 10 9.43 -1.57 4.97
N ARG A 11 9.58 -1.03 3.76
CA ARG A 11 8.45 -0.60 2.92
C ARG A 11 8.50 -1.14 1.50
N ARG A 12 9.59 -1.82 1.13
CA ARG A 12 9.84 -2.27 -0.24
C ARG A 12 8.79 -3.30 -0.65
N LEU A 13 8.05 -3.01 -1.71
CA LEU A 13 6.95 -3.87 -2.18
C LEU A 13 7.44 -5.13 -2.91
N THR A 14 8.76 -5.33 -3.01
CA THR A 14 9.40 -6.46 -3.67
C THR A 14 10.87 -6.55 -3.23
N THR A 15 11.55 -7.62 -3.61
CA THR A 15 12.97 -7.87 -3.29
C THR A 15 13.88 -7.61 -4.49
N VAL A 16 15.18 -7.43 -4.24
CA VAL A 16 16.19 -7.32 -5.31
C VAL A 16 16.19 -8.58 -6.17
N GLU A 17 16.08 -9.74 -5.55
CA GLU A 17 16.03 -11.04 -6.23
C GLU A 17 14.84 -11.13 -7.20
N HIS A 18 13.63 -10.80 -6.74
CA HIS A 18 12.43 -10.85 -7.58
C HIS A 18 12.55 -9.88 -8.76
N VAL A 19 13.03 -8.65 -8.53
CA VAL A 19 13.25 -7.68 -9.61
C VAL A 19 14.23 -8.19 -10.65
N ARG A 20 15.35 -8.79 -10.23
CA ARG A 20 16.36 -9.32 -11.15
C ARG A 20 15.80 -10.44 -12.00
N ASN A 21 15.11 -11.38 -11.37
CA ASN A 21 14.53 -12.54 -12.05
C ASN A 21 13.45 -12.10 -13.05
N ASP A 22 12.53 -11.22 -12.66
CA ASP A 22 11.40 -10.83 -13.50
C ASP A 22 11.76 -9.88 -14.64
N LEU A 23 12.79 -9.04 -14.45
CA LEU A 23 13.26 -8.11 -15.47
C LEU A 23 14.43 -8.68 -16.30
N GLY A 24 14.94 -9.86 -15.96
CA GLY A 24 16.09 -10.47 -16.62
C GLY A 24 17.40 -9.68 -16.43
N LEU A 25 17.56 -8.99 -15.30
CA LEU A 25 18.73 -8.17 -15.01
C LEU A 25 19.86 -9.01 -14.43
N THR A 26 21.04 -8.89 -15.02
CA THR A 26 22.29 -9.47 -14.53
C THR A 26 23.02 -8.51 -13.59
N GLU A 27 24.06 -8.98 -12.91
CA GLU A 27 24.94 -8.12 -12.09
C GLU A 27 25.62 -7.01 -12.92
N GLY A 28 25.81 -7.23 -14.23
CA GLY A 28 26.39 -6.22 -15.13
C GLY A 28 25.46 -5.05 -15.45
N ASP A 29 24.14 -5.24 -15.32
CA ASP A 29 23.15 -4.21 -15.67
C ASP A 29 22.97 -3.15 -14.55
N ALA A 30 23.04 -3.61 -13.30
CA ALA A 30 22.95 -2.79 -12.10
C ALA A 30 23.49 -3.56 -10.89
N ASP A 31 24.23 -2.87 -10.02
CA ASP A 31 24.54 -3.38 -8.68
C ASP A 31 23.28 -3.41 -7.79
N ASP A 32 23.35 -4.14 -6.67
CA ASP A 32 22.21 -4.30 -5.76
C ASP A 32 21.75 -2.96 -5.19
N THR A 33 22.68 -2.07 -4.83
CA THR A 33 22.35 -0.74 -4.29
C THR A 33 21.55 0.11 -5.28
N LYS A 34 21.82 -0.01 -6.59
CA LYS A 34 21.03 0.65 -7.63
C LYS A 34 19.64 0.03 -7.73
N VAL A 35 19.52 -1.30 -7.69
CA VAL A 35 18.22 -1.99 -7.73
C VAL A 35 17.37 -1.62 -6.51
N GLU A 36 17.95 -1.65 -5.32
CA GLU A 36 17.31 -1.24 -4.06
C GLU A 36 16.73 0.17 -4.14
N ARG A 37 17.52 1.14 -4.62
CA ARG A 37 17.07 2.53 -4.78
C ARG A 37 15.94 2.65 -5.80
N LEU A 38 15.92 1.81 -6.85
CA LEU A 38 14.82 1.80 -7.80
C LEU A 38 13.54 1.21 -7.18
N ILE A 39 13.67 0.17 -6.35
CA ILE A 39 12.55 -0.40 -5.59
C ILE A 39 11.97 0.64 -4.63
N ASP A 40 12.81 1.42 -3.94
CA ASP A 40 12.37 2.48 -3.04
C ASP A 40 11.57 3.57 -3.79
N GLN A 41 12.02 3.95 -4.99
CA GLN A 41 11.30 4.90 -5.84
C GLN A 41 9.97 4.33 -6.35
N ALA A 42 9.97 3.09 -6.85
CA ALA A 42 8.78 2.41 -7.33
C ALA A 42 7.73 2.25 -6.21
N THR A 43 8.17 1.89 -5.02
CA THR A 43 7.35 1.82 -3.80
C THR A 43 6.70 3.16 -3.50
N ALA A 44 7.48 4.25 -3.44
CA ALA A 44 6.94 5.58 -3.15
C ALA A 44 5.92 6.04 -4.20
N VAL A 45 6.15 5.72 -5.47
CA VAL A 45 5.22 6.01 -6.57
C VAL A 45 3.91 5.22 -6.41
N ALA A 46 4.00 3.92 -6.13
CA ALA A 46 2.83 3.06 -5.92
C ALA A 46 2.00 3.50 -4.71
N GLU A 47 2.65 3.76 -3.57
CA GLU A 47 1.98 4.24 -2.35
C GLU A 47 1.31 5.60 -2.54
N ARG A 48 1.95 6.53 -3.26
CA ARG A 48 1.37 7.84 -3.60
C ARG A 48 0.16 7.69 -4.52
N PHE A 49 0.23 6.80 -5.50
CA PHE A 49 -0.88 6.52 -6.42
C PHE A 49 -2.08 5.93 -5.67
N CYS A 50 -1.83 4.92 -4.83
CA CYS A 50 -2.85 4.25 -4.02
C CYS A 50 -3.33 5.07 -2.82
N ARG A 51 -2.59 6.13 -2.46
CA ARG A 51 -2.81 7.02 -1.29
C ARG A 51 -2.77 6.27 0.04
N ARG A 52 -1.93 5.24 0.13
CA ARG A 52 -1.78 4.40 1.33
C ARG A 52 -0.40 3.79 1.40
N ALA A 53 0.00 3.45 2.63
CA ALA A 53 1.08 2.51 2.87
C ALA A 53 0.57 1.07 2.64
N PHE A 54 1.46 0.18 2.19
CA PHE A 54 1.16 -1.25 2.13
C PHE A 54 1.78 -2.02 3.30
N ALA A 55 2.96 -1.63 3.74
CA ALA A 55 3.63 -2.22 4.90
C ALA A 55 2.77 -2.16 6.17
N ILE A 56 2.95 -3.12 7.07
CA ILE A 56 2.28 -3.13 8.37
C ILE A 56 2.75 -1.95 9.23
N GLU A 57 1.80 -1.13 9.67
CA GLU A 57 2.01 -0.04 10.60
C GLU A 57 1.05 -0.20 11.80
N THR A 58 1.50 0.19 12.99
CA THR A 58 0.59 0.45 14.10
C THR A 58 0.08 1.88 13.96
N VAL A 59 -1.23 2.04 13.85
CA VAL A 59 -1.88 3.34 13.68
C VAL A 59 -2.87 3.60 14.81
N ARG A 60 -3.03 4.88 15.14
CA ARG A 60 -4.08 5.39 16.02
C ARG A 60 -5.04 6.24 15.19
N GLU A 61 -6.31 5.89 15.25
CA GLU A 61 -7.39 6.61 14.58
C GLU A 61 -8.34 7.21 15.61
N THR A 62 -8.51 8.54 15.55
CA THR A 62 -9.50 9.27 16.34
C THR A 62 -10.67 9.67 15.47
N ILE A 63 -11.84 9.11 15.78
CA ILE A 63 -13.11 9.38 15.11
C ILE A 63 -13.94 10.28 16.03
N ARG A 64 -14.33 11.46 15.53
CA ARG A 64 -15.15 12.42 16.29
C ARG A 64 -16.59 12.31 15.85
N GLY A 65 -17.49 12.16 16.83
CA GLY A 65 -18.91 11.96 16.62
C GLY A 65 -19.23 10.55 16.13
N CYS A 66 -19.50 9.64 17.06
CA CYS A 66 -20.10 8.33 16.78
C CYS A 66 -21.48 8.29 17.46
N ALA A 67 -22.43 9.05 16.92
CA ALA A 67 -23.69 9.30 17.61
C ALA A 67 -24.54 8.02 17.73
N ILE A 68 -24.80 7.35 16.59
CA ILE A 68 -25.55 6.09 16.48
C ILE A 68 -25.07 5.31 15.25
N ASP A 69 -23.77 5.07 15.16
CA ASP A 69 -23.22 4.32 14.03
C ASP A 69 -23.07 2.84 14.39
N HIS A 70 -23.73 1.97 13.63
CA HIS A 70 -23.66 0.52 13.83
C HIS A 70 -22.31 -0.09 13.44
N VAL A 71 -21.50 0.65 12.69
CA VAL A 71 -20.19 0.21 12.21
C VAL A 71 -19.27 1.41 12.09
N MET A 72 -18.05 1.28 12.61
CA MET A 72 -16.99 2.25 12.39
C MET A 72 -16.04 1.72 11.33
N ARG A 73 -15.83 2.48 10.26
CA ARG A 73 -14.87 2.11 9.22
C ARG A 73 -13.51 2.70 9.53
N LEU A 74 -12.54 1.83 9.72
CA LEU A 74 -11.14 2.19 9.90
C LEU A 74 -10.54 2.65 8.56
N GLU A 75 -9.76 3.72 8.58
CA GLU A 75 -9.16 4.32 7.38
C GLU A 75 -8.04 3.45 6.79
N ARG A 76 -7.27 2.72 7.63
CA ARG A 76 -6.16 1.87 7.18
C ARG A 76 -6.63 0.41 7.05
N ALA A 77 -6.40 -0.15 5.88
CA ALA A 77 -6.78 -1.52 5.52
C ALA A 77 -5.56 -2.30 5.04
N PRO A 78 -5.56 -3.64 5.03
CA PRO A 78 -6.42 -4.45 5.86
C PRO A 78 -6.02 -4.26 7.33
N ALA A 79 -6.99 -4.01 8.20
CA ALA A 79 -6.77 -4.06 9.65
C ALA A 79 -6.93 -5.51 10.09
N PHE A 80 -6.03 -6.00 10.94
CA PHE A 80 -6.07 -7.40 11.38
C PHE A 80 -5.91 -7.59 12.88
N ALA A 81 -5.42 -6.58 13.61
CA ALA A 81 -5.31 -6.65 15.08
C ALA A 81 -5.67 -5.31 15.69
N VAL A 82 -6.65 -5.29 16.59
CA VAL A 82 -6.99 -4.11 17.41
C VAL A 82 -6.20 -4.19 18.71
N ARG A 83 -5.39 -3.17 18.98
CA ARG A 83 -4.58 -3.06 20.21
C ARG A 83 -5.36 -2.42 21.35
N SER A 84 -6.14 -1.38 21.05
CA SER A 84 -6.97 -0.74 22.06
C SER A 84 -8.15 0.01 21.43
N VAL A 85 -9.24 0.10 22.19
CA VAL A 85 -10.40 0.93 21.86
C VAL A 85 -10.74 1.77 23.09
N ALA A 86 -10.92 3.07 22.90
CA ALA A 86 -11.41 3.98 23.94
C ALA A 86 -12.58 4.82 23.43
N LEU A 87 -13.68 4.82 24.20
CA LEU A 87 -14.89 5.59 23.93
C LEU A 87 -15.04 6.69 24.99
N ASN A 88 -15.06 7.95 24.55
CA ASN A 88 -15.10 9.14 25.41
C ASN A 88 -13.99 9.15 26.49
N GLY A 89 -12.84 8.55 26.19
CA GLY A 89 -11.70 8.43 27.11
C GLY A 89 -11.74 7.20 28.03
N GLY A 90 -12.83 6.43 28.06
CA GLY A 90 -12.92 5.16 28.77
C GLY A 90 -12.51 3.98 27.89
N THR A 91 -11.67 3.08 28.40
CA THR A 91 -11.31 1.84 27.70
C THR A 91 -12.55 0.97 27.47
N VAL A 92 -12.65 0.41 26.27
CA VAL A 92 -13.65 -0.59 25.89
C VAL A 92 -13.00 -1.96 25.94
N ASP A 93 -13.65 -2.91 26.60
CA ASP A 93 -13.14 -4.28 26.72
C ASP A 93 -13.09 -4.98 25.34
N ALA A 94 -12.12 -5.87 25.15
CA ALA A 94 -11.92 -6.60 23.90
C ALA A 94 -13.11 -7.52 23.56
N LEU A 95 -13.89 -7.95 24.54
CA LEU A 95 -15.13 -8.73 24.34
C LEU A 95 -16.32 -7.87 23.90
N GLU A 96 -16.21 -6.54 24.00
CA GLU A 96 -17.26 -5.59 23.65
C GLU A 96 -17.09 -5.01 22.25
N TYR A 97 -16.14 -5.50 21.46
CA TYR A 97 -16.01 -5.13 20.06
C TYR A 97 -15.54 -6.30 19.18
N GLU A 98 -15.79 -6.17 17.88
CA GLU A 98 -15.39 -7.15 16.87
C GLU A 98 -14.82 -6.40 15.67
N LEU A 99 -13.68 -6.86 15.15
CA LEU A 99 -13.10 -6.38 13.89
C LEU A 99 -13.42 -7.39 12.78
N ASP A 100 -14.02 -6.90 11.71
CA ASP A 100 -14.31 -7.66 10.49
C ASP A 100 -13.83 -6.84 9.27
N GLY A 101 -12.64 -7.19 8.79
CA GLY A 101 -11.90 -6.41 7.80
C GLY A 101 -11.60 -5.00 8.30
N VAL A 102 -12.20 -3.98 7.67
CA VAL A 102 -12.07 -2.57 8.08
C VAL A 102 -13.23 -2.10 8.96
N SER A 103 -14.17 -2.99 9.28
CA SER A 103 -15.40 -2.67 10.00
C SER A 103 -15.25 -3.03 11.46
N LEU A 104 -15.32 -2.03 12.34
CA LEU A 104 -15.29 -2.20 13.78
C LEU A 104 -16.73 -2.11 14.33
N TYR A 105 -17.21 -3.21 14.89
CA TYR A 105 -18.54 -3.34 15.49
C TYR A 105 -18.45 -3.28 17.01
N ARG A 106 -19.48 -2.70 17.65
CA ARG A 106 -19.66 -2.78 19.09
C ARG A 106 -20.53 -3.98 19.44
N LEU A 107 -20.16 -4.72 20.48
CA LEU A 107 -20.87 -5.89 20.98
C LEU A 107 -21.44 -5.64 22.38
N SER A 108 -22.68 -6.06 22.59
CA SER A 108 -23.30 -6.11 23.92
C SER A 108 -22.72 -7.27 24.74
N ALA A 109 -23.04 -7.32 26.04
CA ALA A 109 -22.70 -8.47 26.89
C ALA A 109 -23.27 -9.81 26.39
N SER A 110 -24.32 -9.79 25.55
CA SER A 110 -24.89 -10.97 24.90
C SER A 110 -24.26 -11.30 23.54
N GLY A 111 -23.21 -10.58 23.13
CA GLY A 111 -22.54 -10.74 21.84
C GLY A 111 -23.30 -10.15 20.64
N SER A 112 -24.37 -9.39 20.86
CA SER A 112 -25.15 -8.79 19.77
C SER A 112 -24.54 -7.45 19.34
N ARG A 113 -24.43 -7.23 18.02
CA ARG A 113 -23.94 -5.96 17.47
C ARG A 113 -24.90 -4.82 17.80
N PHE A 114 -24.37 -3.71 18.29
CA PHE A 114 -25.15 -2.49 18.54
C PHE A 114 -24.39 -1.23 18.13
N ALA A 115 -25.07 -0.08 18.15
CA ALA A 115 -24.49 1.18 17.72
C ALA A 115 -23.41 1.68 18.69
N TRP A 116 -22.30 2.16 18.13
CA TRP A 116 -21.39 3.05 18.84
C TRP A 116 -22.15 4.31 19.26
N ARG A 117 -21.96 4.72 20.52
CA ARG A 117 -22.60 5.90 21.12
C ARG A 117 -21.58 6.71 21.91
N GLY A 118 -21.02 7.74 21.28
CA GLY A 118 -20.06 8.63 21.92
C GLY A 118 -19.71 9.86 21.09
N SER A 119 -19.01 10.78 21.74
CA SER A 119 -18.47 11.98 21.10
C SER A 119 -17.10 11.73 20.48
N MET A 120 -16.35 10.74 20.99
CA MET A 120 -15.01 10.41 20.52
C MET A 120 -14.70 8.93 20.67
N LEU A 121 -14.28 8.31 19.58
CA LEU A 121 -13.73 6.95 19.56
C LEU A 121 -12.25 7.03 19.17
N VAL A 122 -11.40 6.38 19.94
CA VAL A 122 -9.97 6.22 19.64
C VAL A 122 -9.69 4.74 19.48
N VAL A 123 -9.13 4.35 18.34
CA VAL A 123 -8.78 2.96 18.03
C VAL A 123 -7.30 2.91 17.69
N GLU A 124 -6.55 2.04 18.37
CA GLU A 124 -5.20 1.67 17.96
C GLU A 124 -5.23 0.28 17.37
N TYR A 125 -4.64 0.11 16.20
CA TYR A 125 -4.69 -1.16 15.47
C TYR A 125 -3.49 -1.30 14.54
N ASP A 126 -3.15 -2.56 14.25
CA ASP A 126 -2.17 -2.92 13.23
C ASP A 126 -2.88 -3.16 11.90
N ALA A 127 -2.34 -2.55 10.85
CA ALA A 127 -2.91 -2.66 9.51
C ALA A 127 -1.83 -2.57 8.43
N GLY A 128 -2.04 -3.33 7.36
CA GLY A 128 -1.10 -3.48 6.24
C GLY A 128 -0.94 -4.93 5.84
N PHE A 129 0.05 -5.18 4.99
CA PHE A 129 0.39 -6.48 4.43
C PHE A 129 1.80 -6.88 4.85
N VAL A 130 2.01 -8.19 5.00
CA VAL A 130 3.36 -8.77 5.08
C VAL A 130 4.02 -8.57 3.72
N LEU A 131 5.14 -7.86 3.67
CA LEU A 131 5.83 -7.59 2.41
C LEU A 131 6.76 -8.75 2.01
N PRO A 132 7.10 -8.87 0.72
CA PRO A 132 8.11 -9.84 0.29
C PRO A 132 9.43 -9.64 1.06
N GLY A 133 9.88 -10.69 1.74
CA GLY A 133 11.09 -10.68 2.57
C GLY A 133 10.87 -10.34 4.06
N ASP A 134 9.64 -9.98 4.46
CA ASP A 134 9.28 -9.86 5.87
C ASP A 134 8.93 -11.24 6.46
N GLU A 135 9.06 -11.36 7.79
CA GLU A 135 8.59 -12.53 8.52
C GLU A 135 7.04 -12.56 8.58
N PRO A 136 6.41 -13.75 8.48
CA PRO A 136 4.96 -13.87 8.57
C PRO A 136 4.40 -13.33 9.89
N VAL A 137 3.33 -12.54 9.80
CA VAL A 137 2.62 -11.99 10.96
C VAL A 137 1.25 -12.63 11.09
N ALA A 138 0.96 -13.21 12.25
CA ALA A 138 -0.32 -13.88 12.49
C ALA A 138 -1.52 -12.93 12.30
N GLY A 139 -2.48 -13.36 11.48
CA GLY A 139 -3.69 -12.57 11.15
C GLY A 139 -3.48 -11.54 10.04
N ALA A 140 -2.25 -11.16 9.72
CA ALA A 140 -1.96 -10.32 8.57
C ALA A 140 -2.02 -11.12 7.27
N GLN A 141 -2.34 -10.42 6.17
CA GLN A 141 -2.33 -11.00 4.84
C GLN A 141 -1.01 -10.67 4.15
N ASP A 142 -0.54 -11.55 3.28
CA ASP A 142 0.59 -11.27 2.40
C ASP A 142 0.24 -10.18 1.38
N LEU A 143 1.26 -9.48 0.90
CA LEU A 143 1.11 -8.49 -0.15
C LEU A 143 0.46 -9.15 -1.39
N PRO A 144 -0.63 -8.58 -1.93
CA PRO A 144 -1.20 -9.08 -3.17
C PRO A 144 -0.18 -9.09 -4.31
N ALA A 145 -0.09 -10.22 -5.03
CA ALA A 145 0.92 -10.44 -6.08
C ALA A 145 0.85 -9.42 -7.23
N ASP A 146 -0.32 -8.84 -7.48
CA ASP A 146 -0.50 -7.76 -8.45
C ASP A 146 0.15 -6.43 -8.01
N VAL A 147 0.16 -6.13 -6.71
CA VAL A 147 0.85 -4.96 -6.15
C VAL A 147 2.37 -5.13 -6.26
N GLU A 148 2.88 -6.33 -5.96
CA GLU A 148 4.29 -6.65 -6.16
C GLU A 148 4.67 -6.54 -7.65
N LEU A 149 3.91 -7.18 -8.54
CA LEU A 149 4.15 -7.10 -9.99
C LEU A 149 4.12 -5.66 -10.49
N ALA A 150 3.19 -4.83 -10.00
CA ALA A 150 3.15 -3.43 -10.35
C ALA A 150 4.40 -2.67 -9.90
N ALA A 151 4.94 -2.97 -8.72
CA ALA A 151 6.19 -2.40 -8.24
C ALA A 151 7.36 -2.80 -9.14
N ILE A 152 7.46 -4.07 -9.54
CA ILE A 152 8.50 -4.58 -10.47
C ILE A 152 8.39 -3.87 -11.83
N ARG A 153 7.17 -3.70 -12.37
CA ARG A 153 6.93 -2.97 -13.63
C ARG A 153 7.34 -1.49 -13.54
N LEU A 154 7.10 -0.84 -12.39
CA LEU A 154 7.58 0.51 -12.14
C LEU A 154 9.10 0.59 -12.08
N VAL A 155 9.77 -0.38 -11.43
CA VAL A 155 11.23 -0.48 -11.42
C VAL A 155 11.77 -0.58 -12.86
N GLY A 156 11.21 -1.48 -13.67
CA GLY A 156 11.61 -1.63 -15.08
C GLY A 156 11.41 -0.36 -15.90
N ALA A 157 10.31 0.36 -15.69
CA ALA A 157 10.04 1.63 -16.36
C ALA A 157 11.07 2.72 -15.96
N ILE A 158 11.39 2.83 -14.67
CA ILE A 158 12.38 3.80 -14.17
C ILE A 158 13.78 3.43 -14.67
N PHE A 159 14.14 2.15 -14.63
CA PHE A 159 15.45 1.66 -15.10
C PHE A 159 15.64 1.95 -16.59
N SER A 160 14.67 1.57 -17.43
CA SER A 160 14.73 1.81 -18.88
C SER A 160 14.84 3.30 -19.23
N ALA A 161 14.13 4.17 -18.50
CA ALA A 161 14.24 5.62 -18.68
C ALA A 161 15.60 6.18 -18.24
N SER A 162 16.29 5.53 -17.30
CA SER A 162 17.60 5.97 -16.81
C SER A 162 18.77 5.52 -17.71
N SER A 163 18.60 4.43 -18.46
CA SER A 163 19.65 3.84 -19.31
C SER A 163 19.67 4.40 -20.74
N ARG A 164 18.75 5.29 -21.10
CA ARG A 164 18.64 5.90 -22.44
C ARG A 164 18.64 7.42 -22.37
N ASP A 165 18.88 8.08 -23.51
CA ASP A 165 18.63 9.51 -23.63
C ASP A 165 17.11 9.77 -23.59
N GLN A 166 16.67 10.50 -22.56
CA GLN A 166 15.26 10.78 -22.30
C GLN A 166 14.64 11.76 -23.31
N LEU A 167 15.45 12.52 -24.05
CA LEU A 167 14.97 13.51 -25.02
C LEU A 167 14.67 12.88 -26.39
N ILE A 168 15.15 11.66 -26.64
CA ILE A 168 14.92 10.93 -27.89
C ILE A 168 13.59 10.19 -27.85
N LYS A 169 12.70 10.49 -28.81
CA LYS A 169 11.37 9.86 -28.95
C LYS A 169 11.34 8.72 -29.97
N SER A 170 12.13 8.84 -31.02
CA SER A 170 12.26 7.85 -32.08
C SER A 170 13.67 7.92 -32.66
N GLU A 171 14.25 6.77 -32.91
CA GLU A 171 15.53 6.62 -33.60
C GLU A 171 15.27 5.85 -34.89
N ASP A 172 15.72 6.41 -36.01
CA ASP A 172 15.65 5.78 -37.32
C ASP A 172 17.05 5.72 -37.91
N VAL A 173 17.51 4.51 -38.19
CA VAL A 173 18.76 4.24 -38.88
C VAL A 173 18.39 3.61 -40.21
N ASP A 174 18.52 4.41 -41.27
CA ASP A 174 18.08 4.08 -42.62
C ASP A 174 18.54 2.69 -43.07
N GLY A 175 17.57 1.84 -43.43
CA GLY A 175 17.79 0.47 -43.90
C GLY A 175 18.24 -0.56 -42.84
N VAL A 176 18.38 -0.18 -41.57
CA VAL A 176 18.90 -1.05 -40.49
C VAL A 176 17.88 -1.25 -39.38
N SER A 177 17.34 -0.18 -38.79
CA SER A 177 16.38 -0.29 -37.69
C SER A 177 15.54 0.99 -37.52
N SER A 178 14.30 0.81 -37.07
CA SER A 178 13.44 1.89 -36.62
C SER A 178 12.90 1.54 -35.25
N VAL A 179 13.17 2.39 -34.25
CA VAL A 179 12.76 2.18 -32.86
C VAL A 179 11.94 3.38 -32.40
N SER A 180 10.73 3.11 -31.92
CA SER A 180 9.88 4.12 -31.29
C SER A 180 9.75 3.82 -29.80
N TYR A 181 9.94 4.86 -28.98
CA TYR A 181 9.84 4.71 -27.54
C TYR A 181 8.47 5.12 -27.04
N TRP A 182 7.91 4.28 -26.17
CA TRP A 182 6.68 4.64 -25.49
C TRP A 182 6.92 5.79 -24.49
N VAL A 183 6.01 6.76 -24.51
CA VAL A 183 5.97 7.92 -23.60
C VAL A 183 4.58 7.96 -22.98
N PRO A 184 4.46 8.09 -21.64
CA PRO A 184 3.17 8.24 -20.99
C PRO A 184 2.38 9.41 -21.59
N GLY A 185 1.15 9.12 -22.02
CA GLY A 185 0.21 10.16 -22.44
C GLY A 185 -0.24 11.01 -21.25
N THR A 186 -0.77 12.21 -21.52
CA THR A 186 -1.24 13.17 -20.50
C THR A 186 -2.33 12.65 -19.57
N LYS A 187 -2.95 11.51 -19.90
CA LYS A 187 -3.98 10.85 -19.10
C LYS A 187 -3.44 9.76 -18.16
N SER A 188 -2.18 9.35 -18.31
CA SER A 188 -1.58 8.32 -17.45
C SER A 188 -1.00 8.95 -16.20
N SER A 189 -1.28 8.34 -15.05
CA SER A 189 -0.79 8.82 -13.76
C SER A 189 0.59 8.24 -13.43
N LEU A 190 0.96 7.12 -14.05
CA LEU A 190 2.20 6.39 -13.80
C LEU A 190 3.03 6.21 -15.07
N ALA A 191 4.31 5.90 -14.89
CA ALA A 191 5.23 5.60 -16.00
C ALA A 191 4.98 4.23 -16.65
N SER A 192 4.11 3.39 -16.08
CA SER A 192 3.70 2.10 -16.64
C SER A 192 2.17 1.98 -16.61
N PRO A 193 1.49 1.85 -17.76
CA PRO A 193 0.04 1.67 -17.81
C PRO A 193 -0.42 0.36 -17.20
N GLU A 194 0.40 -0.69 -17.31
CA GLU A 194 0.15 -1.99 -16.68
C GLU A 194 0.17 -1.87 -15.16
N ALA A 195 1.21 -1.21 -14.61
CA ALA A 195 1.28 -0.95 -13.16
C ALA A 195 0.09 -0.09 -12.69
N GLU A 196 -0.34 0.89 -13.49
CA GLU A 196 -1.52 1.70 -13.19
C GLU A 196 -2.80 0.85 -13.14
N ALA A 197 -2.98 -0.09 -14.07
CA ALA A 197 -4.12 -0.99 -14.10
C ALA A 197 -4.15 -1.93 -12.89
N LEU A 198 -2.99 -2.50 -12.53
CA LEU A 198 -2.83 -3.40 -11.37
C LEU A 198 -3.06 -2.68 -10.03
N LEU A 199 -2.59 -1.43 -9.89
CA LEU A 199 -2.73 -0.67 -8.65
C LEU A 199 -4.10 -0.01 -8.46
N LYS A 200 -4.88 0.16 -9.54
CA LYS A 200 -6.17 0.87 -9.51
C LYS A 200 -7.16 0.33 -8.47
N PRO A 201 -7.33 -1.00 -8.27
CA PRO A 201 -8.22 -1.54 -7.25
C PRO A 201 -7.82 -1.20 -5.81
N TYR A 202 -6.53 -0.95 -5.56
CA TYR A 202 -5.98 -0.67 -4.23
C TYR A 202 -6.01 0.81 -3.86
N ARG A 203 -6.48 1.66 -4.77
CA ARG A 203 -6.51 3.10 -4.56
C ARG A 203 -7.62 3.48 -3.60
N THR A 204 -7.24 4.11 -2.49
CA THR A 204 -8.21 4.64 -1.52
C THR A 204 -8.85 5.92 -2.04
N VAL A 205 -10.18 5.92 -2.11
CA VAL A 205 -10.99 7.11 -2.40
C VAL A 205 -11.49 7.66 -1.07
N ARG A 206 -10.93 8.78 -0.63
CA ARG A 206 -11.50 9.54 0.48
C ARG A 206 -12.79 10.19 -0.01
N ILE A 207 -13.94 9.60 0.32
CA ILE A 207 -15.22 10.29 0.22
C ILE A 207 -15.23 11.26 1.41
N ARG A 208 -15.18 12.56 1.10
CA ARG A 208 -15.36 13.63 2.10
C ARG A 208 -16.84 13.86 2.33
#